data_AF-P9WLF7-F1
#
_entry.id   AF-P9WLF7-F1
#
_cell.length_a   1.000
_cell.length_b   1.000
_cell.length_c   1.000
_cell.angle_alpha   90.00
_cell.angle_beta   90.00
_cell.angle_gamma   90.00
#
_symmetry.space_group_name_H-M   'P 1'
#
loop_
_entity.id
_entity.type
_entity.pdbx_description
1 polymer ?
#
loop_
_entity_poly.entity_id
_entity_poly.type
_entity_poly.pdbx_seq_one_letter_code
_entity_poly.pdbx_strand_id
1 'polypeptide(L)'
;MTTPPDKARRRFLRDAYKNAERVARTALLTIDQDQLEQLLDYVDERLGEQPCDHTARHAQRWAQSHRIEWETLAEGLQEFGGYCDCEIVMNVEPEAIFG
;
A
#
# COMPACT_ATOMS: atom_id res chain seq x y z
N MET A 1 16.84 9.15 37.48
CA MET A 1 15.83 10.07 36.92
C MET A 1 16.31 10.48 35.55
N THR A 2 15.54 10.23 34.49
CA THR A 2 15.87 10.66 33.13
C THR A 2 15.77 12.18 33.07
N THR A 3 16.82 12.87 32.63
CA THR A 3 16.80 14.34 32.59
C THR A 3 15.87 14.83 31.47
N PRO A 4 15.27 16.04 31.56
CA PRO A 4 14.44 16.58 30.48
C PRO A 4 15.10 16.55 29.08
N PRO A 5 16.42 16.84 28.93
CA PRO A 5 17.14 16.67 27.66
C PRO A 5 17.12 15.23 27.13
N ASP A 6 17.28 14.23 27.99
CA ASP A 6 17.23 12.81 27.59
C ASP A 6 15.84 12.42 27.09
N LYS A 7 14.78 12.96 27.71
CA LYS A 7 13.40 12.73 27.26
C LYS A 7 13.16 13.32 25.87
N ALA A 8 13.62 14.55 25.63
CA ALA A 8 13.52 15.19 24.32
C ALA A 8 14.31 14.43 23.25
N ARG A 9 15.54 14.01 23.56
CA ARG A 9 16.37 13.21 22.64
C ARG A 9 15.73 11.87 22.30
N ARG A 10 15.19 11.15 23.30
CA ARG A 10 14.48 9.88 23.09
C ARG A 10 13.23 10.04 22.23
N ARG A 11 12.48 11.14 22.42
CA ARG A 11 11.31 11.44 21.60
C ARG A 11 11.73 11.70 20.15
N PHE A 12 12.71 12.57 19.93
CA PHE A 12 13.22 12.88 18.59
C PHE A 12 13.66 11.61 17.83
N LEU A 13 14.43 10.74 18.47
CA LEU A 13 14.88 9.49 17.85
C LEU A 13 13.71 8.56 17.49
N ARG A 14 12.68 8.49 18.33
CA ARG A 14 11.48 7.69 18.06
C ARG A 14 10.68 8.25 16.89
N ASP A 15 10.49 9.57 16.86
CA ASP A 15 9.73 10.24 15.80
C ASP A 15 10.47 10.11 14.46
N ALA A 16 11.80 10.27 14.45
CA ALA A 16 12.63 10.06 13.26
C ALA A 16 12.56 8.60 12.75
N TYR A 17 12.59 7.62 13.65
CA TYR A 17 12.44 6.20 13.29
C TYR A 17 11.08 5.92 12.65
N LYS A 18 9.98 6.37 13.28
CA LYS A 18 8.63 6.19 12.75
C LYS A 18 8.45 6.86 11.39
N ASN A 19 9.00 8.07 11.22
CA ASN A 19 8.93 8.76 9.94
C ASN A 19 9.73 8.03 8.85
N ALA A 20 10.91 7.51 9.17
CA ALA A 20 11.70 6.72 8.22
C ALA A 20 10.98 5.43 7.81
N GLU A 21 10.34 4.74 8.76
CA GLU A 21 9.54 3.55 8.50
C GLU A 21 8.33 3.85 7.59
N ARG A 22 7.60 4.94 7.87
CA ARG A 22 6.51 5.41 7.02
C ARG A 22 6.98 5.74 5.60
N VAL A 23 8.05 6.51 5.46
CA VAL A 23 8.62 6.86 4.15
C VAL A 23 9.02 5.62 3.37
N ALA A 24 9.71 4.67 4.01
CA ALA A 24 10.11 3.42 3.38
C ALA A 24 8.89 2.61 2.90
N ARG A 25 7.85 2.50 3.74
CA ARG A 25 6.63 1.77 3.40
C ARG A 25 5.86 2.41 2.25
N THR A 26 5.65 3.72 2.28
CA THR A 26 4.94 4.43 1.21
C THR A 26 5.71 4.42 -0.11
N ALA A 27 7.04 4.34 -0.07
CA ALA A 27 7.88 4.28 -1.26
C ALA A 27 7.80 2.93 -2.00
N LEU A 28 7.18 1.90 -1.41
CA LEU A 28 6.95 0.61 -2.06
C LEU A 28 5.86 0.72 -3.14
N LEU A 29 4.95 1.68 -3.03
CA LEU A 29 3.91 1.92 -4.03
C LEU A 29 4.28 3.10 -4.93
N THR A 30 3.96 2.95 -6.22
CA THR A 30 4.08 4.01 -7.23
C THR A 30 2.84 4.89 -7.34
N ILE A 31 1.83 4.62 -6.52
CA ILE A 31 0.54 5.31 -6.47
C ILE A 31 0.34 5.96 -5.11
N ASP A 32 -0.48 7.00 -5.08
CA ASP A 32 -0.89 7.63 -3.81
C ASP A 32 -2.08 6.90 -3.15
N GLN A 33 -2.50 7.40 -2.00
CA GLN A 33 -3.59 6.80 -1.23
C GLN A 33 -4.92 6.82 -1.97
N ASP A 34 -5.26 7.92 -2.65
CA ASP A 34 -6.52 8.08 -3.37
C ASP A 34 -6.58 7.11 -4.57
N GLN A 35 -5.46 6.96 -5.26
CA GLN A 35 -5.29 5.97 -6.31
C GLN A 35 -5.37 4.53 -5.79
N LEU A 36 -4.82 4.23 -4.61
CA LEU A 36 -4.93 2.90 -4.01
C LEU A 36 -6.38 2.58 -3.64
N GLU A 37 -7.10 3.52 -3.04
CA GLU A 37 -8.53 3.37 -2.71
C GLU A 37 -9.35 3.10 -3.98
N GLN A 38 -9.12 3.87 -5.05
CA GLN A 38 -9.77 3.64 -6.35
C GLN A 38 -9.45 2.28 -6.97
N LEU A 39 -8.21 1.79 -6.81
CA LEU A 39 -7.82 0.46 -7.27
C LEU A 39 -8.59 -0.62 -6.49
N LEU A 40 -8.65 -0.51 -5.17
CA LEU A 40 -9.34 -1.49 -4.31
C LEU A 40 -10.83 -1.55 -4.64
N ASP A 41 -11.49 -0.39 -4.74
CA ASP A 41 -12.91 -0.31 -5.12
C ASP A 41 -13.17 -0.96 -6.49
N TYR A 42 -12.34 -0.64 -7.49
CA TYR A 42 -12.47 -1.24 -8.83
C TYR A 42 -12.32 -2.77 -8.80
N VAL A 43 -11.34 -3.28 -8.06
CA VAL A 43 -11.09 -4.72 -8.00
C VAL A 43 -12.22 -5.43 -7.26
N ASP A 44 -12.69 -4.89 -6.14
CA ASP A 44 -13.81 -5.45 -5.37
C ASP A 44 -15.10 -5.52 -6.20
N GLU A 45 -15.44 -4.45 -6.92
CA GLU A 45 -16.57 -4.44 -7.86
C GLU A 45 -16.44 -5.54 -8.93
N ARG A 46 -15.24 -5.73 -9.50
CA ARG A 46 -15.02 -6.75 -10.53
C ARG A 46 -15.10 -8.17 -9.97
N LEU A 47 -14.65 -8.39 -8.74
CA LEU A 47 -14.76 -9.67 -8.06
C LEU A 47 -16.22 -10.06 -7.78
N GLY A 48 -17.12 -9.10 -7.62
CA GLY A 48 -18.57 -9.33 -7.52
C GLY A 48 -19.21 -9.88 -8.80
N GLU A 49 -18.64 -9.57 -9.97
CA GLU A 49 -19.11 -10.07 -11.27
C GLU A 49 -18.36 -11.32 -11.73
N GLN A 50 -17.06 -11.37 -11.46
CA GLN A 50 -16.14 -12.39 -11.95
C GLN A 50 -15.29 -12.89 -10.79
N PRO A 51 -15.42 -14.15 -10.37
CA PRO A 51 -14.65 -14.66 -9.25
C PRO A 51 -13.16 -14.60 -9.55
N CYS A 52 -12.36 -14.50 -8.48
CA CYS A 52 -10.91 -14.52 -8.58
C CYS A 52 -10.43 -15.81 -9.27
N ASP A 53 -9.50 -15.66 -10.22
CA ASP A 53 -8.84 -16.75 -10.94
C ASP A 53 -7.38 -16.93 -10.51
N HIS A 54 -7.02 -16.44 -9.32
CA HIS A 54 -5.66 -16.39 -8.77
C HIS A 54 -4.68 -15.58 -9.61
N THR A 55 -5.18 -14.64 -10.41
CA THR A 55 -4.39 -13.60 -11.07
C THR A 55 -4.76 -12.23 -10.53
N ALA A 56 -3.94 -11.22 -10.84
CA ALA A 56 -4.23 -9.81 -10.56
C ALA A 56 -4.71 -9.08 -11.82
N ARG A 57 -5.54 -9.75 -12.65
CA ARG A 57 -5.97 -9.24 -13.97
C ARG A 57 -6.80 -7.97 -13.87
N HIS A 58 -7.60 -7.81 -12.82
CA HIS A 58 -8.43 -6.62 -12.64
C HIS A 58 -7.55 -5.45 -12.20
N ALA A 59 -6.65 -5.67 -11.24
CA ALA A 59 -5.65 -4.67 -10.86
C ALA A 59 -4.78 -4.23 -12.05
N GLN A 60 -4.31 -5.18 -12.88
CA GLN A 60 -3.54 -4.87 -14.08
C GLN A 60 -4.35 -4.02 -15.08
N ARG A 61 -5.63 -4.34 -15.30
CA ARG A 61 -6.51 -3.55 -16.18
C ARG A 61 -6.72 -2.13 -15.64
N TRP A 62 -6.88 -1.98 -14.33
CA TRP A 62 -7.00 -0.67 -13.70
C TRP A 62 -5.71 0.16 -13.86
N ALA A 63 -4.54 -0.44 -13.64
CA ALA A 63 -3.27 0.24 -13.82
C ALA A 63 -3.09 0.73 -15.27
N GLN A 64 -3.42 -0.14 -16.24
CA GLN A 64 -3.39 0.21 -17.66
C GLN A 64 -4.33 1.36 -18.01
N SER A 65 -5.55 1.39 -17.46
CA SER A 65 -6.51 2.46 -17.73
C SER A 65 -6.08 3.82 -17.15
N HIS A 66 -5.31 3.81 -16.07
CA HIS A 66 -4.75 5.00 -15.41
C HIS A 66 -3.32 5.36 -15.88
N ARG A 67 -2.76 4.60 -16.82
CA ARG A 67 -1.37 4.76 -17.32
C ARG A 67 -0.31 4.61 -16.22
N ILE A 68 -0.58 3.72 -15.28
CA ILE A 68 0.35 3.30 -14.24
C ILE A 68 1.11 2.07 -14.75
N GLU A 69 2.42 2.06 -14.53
CA GLU A 69 3.29 0.96 -14.91
C GLU A 69 3.00 -0.26 -14.02
N TRP A 70 2.61 -1.37 -14.64
CA TRP A 70 2.02 -2.49 -13.93
C TRP A 70 3.06 -3.26 -13.14
N GLU A 71 4.23 -3.51 -13.71
CA GLU A 71 5.26 -4.35 -13.13
C GLU A 71 5.74 -3.77 -11.79
N THR A 72 6.00 -2.47 -11.72
CA THR A 72 6.39 -1.77 -10.48
C THR A 72 5.25 -1.69 -9.49
N LEU A 73 4.01 -1.44 -9.94
CA LEU A 73 2.86 -1.46 -9.05
C LEU A 73 2.64 -2.86 -8.45
N ALA A 74 2.76 -3.91 -9.26
CA ALA A 74 2.59 -5.29 -8.84
C ALA A 74 3.65 -5.70 -7.81
N GLU A 75 4.92 -5.34 -8.02
CA GLU A 75 5.98 -5.54 -7.01
C GLU A 75 5.60 -4.86 -5.69
N GLY A 76 5.14 -3.61 -5.74
CA GLY A 76 4.70 -2.88 -4.55
C GLY A 76 3.52 -3.55 -3.84
N LEU A 77 2.50 -4.00 -4.57
CA LEU A 77 1.34 -4.69 -4.00
C LEU A 77 1.72 -6.04 -3.37
N GLN A 78 2.69 -6.75 -3.93
CA GLN A 78 3.15 -8.05 -3.41
C GLN A 78 3.88 -7.94 -2.07
N GLU A 79 4.56 -6.82 -1.81
CA GLU A 79 5.14 -6.52 -0.48
C GLU A 79 4.06 -6.41 0.62
N PHE A 80 2.83 -6.07 0.23
CA PHE A 80 1.65 -6.05 1.11
C PHE A 80 0.76 -7.29 0.95
N GLY A 81 1.29 -8.34 0.32
CA GLY A 81 0.61 -9.63 0.19
C GLY A 81 -0.47 -9.69 -0.89
N GLY A 82 -0.50 -8.77 -1.86
CA GLY A 82 -1.46 -8.77 -2.97
C GLY A 82 -0.95 -9.48 -4.23
N TYR A 83 -1.04 -10.82 -4.30
CA TYR A 83 -0.61 -11.58 -5.49
C TYR A 83 -1.76 -11.90 -6.46
N CYS A 84 -2.99 -12.06 -5.96
CA CYS A 84 -4.24 -12.08 -6.75
C CYS A 84 -5.08 -10.82 -6.49
N ASP A 85 -6.07 -10.57 -7.36
CA ASP A 85 -7.11 -9.57 -7.14
C ASP A 85 -7.79 -9.74 -5.76
N CYS A 86 -8.02 -10.99 -5.35
CA CYS A 86 -8.61 -11.31 -4.04
C CYS A 86 -7.75 -10.85 -2.85
N GLU A 87 -6.45 -11.08 -2.92
CA GLU A 87 -5.50 -10.73 -1.89
C GLU A 87 -5.19 -9.25 -1.89
N ILE A 88 -5.22 -8.59 -3.05
CA ILE A 88 -5.12 -7.14 -3.15
C ILE A 88 -6.23 -6.51 -2.29
N VAL A 89 -7.48 -6.93 -2.49
CA VAL A 89 -8.62 -6.41 -1.71
C VAL A 89 -8.54 -6.80 -0.22
N MET A 90 -8.08 -8.01 0.10
CA MET A 90 -8.08 -8.51 1.48
C MET A 90 -6.87 -8.10 2.33
N ASN A 91 -5.70 -7.84 1.72
CA ASN A 91 -4.45 -7.64 2.45
C ASN A 91 -3.88 -6.21 2.30
N VAL A 92 -4.17 -5.52 1.20
CA VAL A 92 -3.57 -4.21 0.91
C VAL A 92 -4.45 -3.11 1.51
N GLU A 93 -4.03 -2.59 2.67
CA GLU A 93 -4.80 -1.58 3.42
C GLU A 93 -4.18 -0.17 3.28
N PRO A 94 -4.91 0.82 2.74
CA PRO A 94 -4.39 2.18 2.55
C PRO A 94 -3.91 2.84 3.84
N GLU A 95 -4.68 2.74 4.93
CA GLU A 95 -4.31 3.32 6.23
C GLU A 95 -3.04 2.68 6.80
N ALA A 96 -2.86 1.36 6.65
CA ALA A 96 -1.66 0.68 7.11
C ALA A 96 -0.41 1.14 6.34
N ILE A 97 -0.58 1.57 5.08
CA ILE A 97 0.52 1.97 4.21
C ILE A 97 0.83 3.46 4.39
N PHE A 98 -0.16 4.33 4.34
CA PHE A 98 -0.02 5.78 4.27
C PHE A 98 -0.18 6.52 5.61
N GLY A 99 -0.73 5.85 6.63
CA GLY A 99 -0.88 6.37 8.01
C GLY A 99 0.42 6.52 8.80
#